data_AF-A0A967HYA3-F1
#
_entry.id   AF-A0A967HYA3-F1
#
_cell.length_a   1.000
_cell.length_b   1.000
_cell.length_c   1.000
_cell.angle_alpha   90.00
_cell.angle_beta   90.00
_cell.angle_gamma   90.00
#
_symmetry.space_group_name_H-M   'P 1'
#
loop_
_entity.id
_entity.type
_entity.pdbx_description
1 polymer ?
#
loop_
_entity_poly.entity_id
_entity_poly.type
_entity_poly.pdbx_seq_one_letter_code
_entity_poly.pdbx_strand_id
1 'polypeptide(L)' 'IGKECHDRCAIYHQVGDCVMPREGVFTRVLRGGTIRPGDEVRVLPEADR' A
#
# COMPACT_ATOMS: atom_id res chain seq x y z
N ILE A 1 7.29 -5.48 -3.61
CA ILE A 1 6.43 -5.08 -2.47
C ILE A 1 7.06 -3.82 -1.88
N GLY A 2 6.25 -2.82 -1.53
CA GLY A 2 6.68 -1.43 -1.40
C GLY A 2 6.85 -0.71 -2.75
N LYS A 3 6.92 0.61 -2.70
CA LYS A 3 7.35 1.47 -3.83
C LYS A 3 8.61 2.19 -3.41
N GLU A 4 9.53 2.35 -4.35
CA GLU A 4 10.64 3.27 -4.17
C GLU A 4 10.10 4.70 -4.13
N CYS A 5 10.61 5.49 -3.19
CA CYS A 5 10.30 6.91 -3.15
C CYS A 5 11.09 7.62 -4.24
N HIS A 6 10.42 8.42 -5.06
CA HIS A 6 11.11 9.22 -6.06
C HIS A 6 11.95 10.33 -5.40
N ASP A 7 11.48 10.87 -4.28
CA ASP A 7 12.14 11.88 -3.46
C ASP A 7 11.91 11.62 -1.96
N ARG A 8 12.68 12.29 -1.10
CA ARG A 8 12.47 12.26 0.36
C ARG A 8 11.17 12.99 0.70
N CYS A 9 10.18 12.26 1.24
CA CYS A 9 8.87 12.82 1.60
C CYS A 9 8.82 13.29 3.06
N ALA A 10 7.72 13.92 3.47
CA ALA A 10 7.52 14.44 4.83
C ALA A 10 7.72 13.36 5.92
N ILE A 11 7.32 12.11 5.67
CA ILE A 11 7.50 11.00 6.62
C ILE A 11 8.99 10.74 6.85
N TYR A 12 9.78 10.69 5.77
CA TYR A 12 11.23 10.51 5.87
C TYR A 12 11.89 11.64 6.65
N HIS A 13 11.49 12.90 6.42
CA HIS A 13 12.06 14.04 7.13
C HIS A 13 11.69 14.08 8.62
N GLN A 14 10.50 13.61 8.98
CA GLN A 14 10.04 13.59 10.37
C GLN A 14 10.65 12.43 11.17
N VAL A 15 10.76 11.24 10.56
CA VAL A 15 11.16 10.01 11.25
C VAL A 15 12.64 9.66 11.00
N GLY A 16 13.23 10.18 9.94
CA GLY A 16 14.61 9.88 9.50
C GLY A 16 14.74 8.60 8.68
N ASP A 17 13.65 7.85 8.49
CA ASP A 17 13.64 6.56 7.82
C ASP A 17 12.39 6.39 6.94
N CYS A 18 12.53 5.67 5.82
CA CYS A 18 11.45 5.42 4.89
C CYS A 18 10.88 4.01 5.06
N VAL A 19 9.69 3.92 5.63
CA VAL A 19 8.95 2.67 5.80
C VAL A 19 8.29 2.20 4.49
N MET A 20 7.93 3.13 3.59
CA MET A 20 7.19 2.86 2.34
C MET A 20 7.73 1.72 1.46
N PRO A 21 9.03 1.60 1.16
CA PRO A 21 9.55 0.51 0.33
C PRO A 21 9.58 -0.85 1.05
N ARG A 22 9.55 -0.88 2.38
CA ARG A 22 9.68 -2.11 3.17
C ARG A 22 8.34 -2.69 3.58
N GLU A 23 7.43 -1.84 4.04
CA GLU A 23 6.17 -2.28 4.64
C GLU A 23 4.94 -1.91 3.80
N GLY A 24 5.10 -1.02 2.81
CA GLY A 24 3.99 -0.57 1.98
C GLY A 24 3.44 -1.68 1.07
N VAL A 25 2.11 -1.82 1.05
CA VAL A 25 1.40 -2.67 0.09
C VAL A 25 0.62 -1.80 -0.88
N PHE A 26 0.73 -2.08 -2.16
CA PHE A 26 0.07 -1.30 -3.21
C PHE A 26 -0.83 -2.19 -4.04
N THR A 27 -1.99 -1.64 -4.39
CA THR A 27 -2.99 -2.32 -5.20
C THR A 27 -3.56 -1.36 -6.24
N ARG A 28 -4.25 -1.89 -7.24
CA ARG A 28 -5.03 -1.12 -8.21
C ARG A 28 -6.50 -1.18 -7.83
N VAL A 29 -7.17 -0.03 -7.84
CA VAL A 29 -8.62 0.03 -7.65
C VAL A 29 -9.29 -0.51 -8.91
N LEU A 30 -9.89 -1.70 -8.82
CA LEU A 30 -10.67 -2.29 -9.92
C LEU A 30 -12.11 -1.74 -9.95
N ARG A 31 -12.68 -1.48 -8.77
CA ARG A 31 -14.00 -0.88 -8.57
C ARG A 31 -13.95 0.03 -7.34
N GLY A 32 -14.54 1.22 -7.45
CA GLY A 32 -14.62 2.17 -6.33
C GLY A 32 -15.59 1.70 -5.24
N GLY A 33 -15.45 2.26 -4.04
CA GLY A 33 -16.26 1.93 -2.87
C GLY A 33 -15.77 2.65 -1.61
N THR A 34 -16.35 2.33 -0.47
CA THR A 34 -15.93 2.82 0.85
C THR A 34 -15.27 1.70 1.64
N ILE A 35 -14.15 2.01 2.28
CA ILE A 35 -13.46 1.12 3.22
C ILE A 35 -13.40 1.77 4.61
N ARG A 36 -13.29 0.97 5.66
CA ARG A 36 -13.19 1.41 7.05
C ARG A 36 -12.20 0.54 7.83
N PRO A 37 -11.64 1.05 8.94
CA PRO A 37 -10.87 0.21 9.86
C PRO A 37 -11.71 -0.98 10.32
N GLY A 38 -11.12 -2.18 10.25
CA GLY A 38 -11.79 -3.44 10.60
C GLY A 38 -12.37 -4.21 9.41
N ASP A 39 -12.38 -3.64 8.20
CA ASP A 39 -12.76 -4.40 7.00
C ASP A 39 -11.78 -5.56 6.74
N GLU A 40 -12.31 -6.72 6.41
CA GLU A 40 -11.49 -7.90 6.12
C GLU A 40 -10.80 -7.81 4.76
N VAL A 41 -9.52 -8.19 4.73
CA VAL A 41 -8.78 -8.46 3.49
C VAL A 41 -8.84 -9.95 3.22
N ARG A 42 -9.35 -10.34 2.05
CA ARG A 42 -9.46 -11.73 1.63
C ARG A 42 -8.53 -12.00 0.46
N VAL A 43 -7.75 -13.08 0.56
CA VAL A 43 -7.00 -13.61 -0.59
C VAL A 43 -7.98 -14.41 -1.43
N LEU A 44 -8.24 -13.92 -2.63
CA LEU A 44 -9.06 -14.63 -3.62
C LEU A 44 -8.16 -15.61 -4.39
N PRO A 45 -8.70 -16.76 -4.84
CA PRO A 45 -7.98 -17.63 -5.78
C PRO A 45 -7.60 -16.83 -7.04
N GLU A 46 -6.50 -17.22 -7.68
CA GLU A 46 -6.11 -16.62 -8.95
C GLU A 46 -7.27 -16.75 -9.94
N ALA A 47 -7.75 -15.60 -10.43
CA ALA A 47 -8.68 -15.62 -11.55
C ALA A 47 -7.87 -16.07 -12.78
N ASP A 48 -8.27 -17.18 -13.39
CA ASP A 48 -7.68 -17.70 -14.63
C ASP A 48 -7.45 -16.54 -15.61
N ARG A 49 -6.19 -16.33 -15.97
CA ARG A 49 -5.74 -15.20 -16.79
C ARG A 49 -5.93 -15.46 -18.27
#